data_AF-A0A0F9PS10-F1
#
_entry.id   AF-A0A0F9PS10-F1
#
_cell.length_a   1.000
_cell.length_b   1.000
_cell.length_c   1.000
_cell.angle_alpha   90.00
_cell.angle_beta   90.00
_cell.angle_gamma   90.00
#
_symmetry.space_group_name_H-M   'P 1'
#
loop_
_entity.id
_entity.type
_entity.pdbx_description
1 polymer ?
#
loop_
_entity_poly.entity_id
_entity_poly.type
_entity_poly.pdbx_seq_one_letter_code
_entity_poly.pdbx_strand_id
1 'polypeptide(L)'
;GYLDDVHKGVGVLLDGIENIKRNIRLLLAKKGLFLFRQSFPPLNKSFVGKDIFPNPQSILKFWGDFKIIYYCEIKNFKKNEFMVWILGEKIP
;
A
#
# COMPACT_ATOMS: atom_id res chain seq x y z
N GLY A 1 17.58 13.16 16.45
CA GLY A 1 16.57 13.03 17.51
C GLY A 1 15.56 11.97 17.11
N TYR A 2 14.78 11.42 18.03
CA TYR A 2 13.84 10.30 17.79
C TYR A 2 12.96 10.46 16.53
N LEU A 3 12.60 11.71 16.17
CA LEU A 3 11.86 12.04 14.96
C LEU A 3 12.69 11.89 13.66
N ASP A 4 13.99 12.18 13.68
CA ASP A 4 14.88 12.00 12.53
C ASP A 4 15.09 10.52 12.20
N ASP A 5 15.17 9.68 13.23
CA ASP A 5 15.35 8.23 13.06
C ASP A 5 14.07 7.55 12.55
N VAL A 6 12.90 8.03 12.97
CA VAL A 6 11.60 7.61 12.41
C VAL A 6 11.46 8.06 10.96
N HIS A 7 11.81 9.31 10.63
CA HIS A 7 11.76 9.79 9.23
C HIS A 7 12.76 9.05 8.33
N LYS A 8 13.97 8.75 8.82
CA LYS A 8 14.94 7.91 8.09
C LYS A 8 14.45 6.48 7.91
N GLY A 9 13.92 5.85 8.95
CA GLY A 9 13.39 4.47 8.86
C GLY A 9 12.20 4.36 7.91
N VAL A 10 11.34 5.38 7.91
CA VAL A 10 10.20 5.52 6.99
C VAL A 10 10.67 5.75 5.55
N GLY A 11 11.64 6.63 5.32
CA GLY A 11 12.22 6.87 3.99
C GLY A 11 12.80 5.61 3.38
N VAL A 12 13.60 4.86 4.14
CA VAL A 12 14.20 3.58 3.71
C VAL A 12 13.14 2.53 3.36
N LEU A 13 12.03 2.47 4.10
CA LEU A 13 10.96 1.50 3.84
C LEU A 13 10.16 1.85 2.57
N LEU A 14 9.96 3.14 2.31
CA LEU A 14 9.26 3.66 1.14
C LEU A 14 10.11 3.55 -0.13
N ASP A 15 11.42 3.82 -0.05
CA ASP A 15 12.37 3.59 -1.14
C ASP A 15 12.43 2.10 -1.55
N GLY A 16 12.10 1.21 -0.61
CA GLY A 16 12.09 -0.24 -0.80
C GLY A 16 10.74 -0.84 -1.25
N ILE A 17 9.69 -0.05 -1.48
CA ILE A 17 8.34 -0.62 -1.67
C ILE A 17 8.22 -1.48 -2.93
N GLU A 18 8.91 -1.12 -4.01
CA GLU A 18 9.02 -1.94 -5.22
C GLU A 18 9.76 -3.26 -4.94
N ASN A 19 10.76 -3.25 -4.06
CA ASN A 19 11.44 -4.46 -3.62
C ASN A 19 10.52 -5.36 -2.79
N ILE A 20 9.68 -4.78 -1.92
CA ILE A 20 8.66 -5.54 -1.18
C ILE A 20 7.70 -6.23 -2.15
N LYS A 21 7.17 -5.48 -3.12
CA LYS A 21 6.29 -6.03 -4.17
C LYS A 21 6.96 -7.15 -4.95
N ARG A 22 8.21 -6.95 -5.41
CA ARG A 22 9.01 -7.96 -6.10
C ARG A 22 9.21 -9.21 -5.24
N ASN A 23 9.55 -9.04 -3.97
CA ASN A 23 9.79 -10.17 -3.06
C ASN A 23 8.51 -10.96 -2.79
N ILE A 24 7.36 -10.29 -2.61
CA ILE A 24 6.05 -10.96 -2.52
C ILE A 24 5.80 -11.77 -3.78
N ARG A 25 6.02 -11.19 -4.97
CA ARG A 25 5.87 -11.93 -6.23
C ARG A 25 6.78 -13.15 -6.31
N LEU A 26 8.04 -13.06 -5.87
CA LEU A 26 8.98 -14.18 -5.91
C LEU A 26 8.64 -15.28 -4.91
N LEU A 27 8.25 -14.91 -3.69
CA LEU A 27 8.00 -15.84 -2.59
C LEU A 27 6.63 -16.52 -2.67
N LEU A 28 5.64 -15.88 -3.30
CA LEU A 28 4.34 -16.51 -3.50
C LEU A 28 4.44 -17.69 -4.48
N ALA A 29 3.83 -18.81 -4.09
CA ALA A 29 3.57 -19.93 -4.98
C ALA A 29 2.70 -19.49 -6.18
N LYS A 30 2.64 -20.33 -7.23
CA LYS A 30 1.67 -20.10 -8.33
C LYS A 30 0.25 -20.03 -7.76
N LYS A 31 -0.52 -19.01 -8.15
CA LYS A 31 -1.84 -18.68 -7.57
C LYS A 31 -1.82 -18.39 -6.05
N GLY A 32 -0.64 -18.07 -5.50
CA GLY A 32 -0.51 -17.62 -4.12
C GLY A 32 -1.24 -16.29 -3.91
N LEU A 33 -1.85 -16.15 -2.74
CA LEU A 33 -2.63 -14.97 -2.37
C LEU A 33 -1.82 -14.06 -1.44
N PHE A 34 -2.03 -12.75 -1.55
CA PHE A 34 -1.60 -11.79 -0.54
C PHE A 34 -2.75 -10.88 -0.14
N LEU A 35 -2.73 -10.45 1.11
CA LEU A 35 -3.63 -9.44 1.65
C LEU A 35 -2.82 -8.18 1.95
N PHE A 36 -3.24 -7.07 1.37
CA PHE A 36 -2.64 -5.75 1.59
C PHE A 36 -3.67 -4.81 2.18
N ARG A 37 -3.24 -3.99 3.15
CA ARG A 37 -4.07 -3.00 3.82
C ARG A 37 -3.30 -1.69 3.92
N GLN A 38 -3.93 -0.59 3.51
CA GLN A 38 -3.39 0.76 3.71
C GLN A 38 -4.45 1.69 4.29
N SER A 39 -4.05 2.47 5.28
CA SER A 39 -4.86 3.59 5.79
C SER A 39 -4.39 4.88 5.13
N PHE A 40 -5.34 5.73 4.75
CA PHE A 40 -5.13 7.06 4.23
C PHE A 40 -5.68 8.07 5.23
N PRO A 41 -4.83 8.94 5.78
CA PRO A 41 -5.28 10.16 6.44
C PRO A 41 -6.10 11.03 5.48
N PRO A 42 -6.72 12.13 5.95
CA PRO A 42 -7.39 13.07 5.07
C PRO A 42 -6.50 13.51 3.91
N LEU A 43 -6.98 13.35 2.67
CA LEU A 43 -6.16 13.54 1.46
C LEU A 43 -5.65 14.99 1.31
N ASN A 44 -6.26 15.95 1.99
CA ASN A 44 -5.81 17.34 2.06
C ASN A 44 -4.65 17.56 3.05
N LYS A 45 -4.31 16.58 3.90
CA LYS A 45 -3.17 16.65 4.83
C LYS A 45 -1.92 16.02 4.21
N SER A 46 -0.76 16.43 4.71
CA SER A 46 0.50 15.71 4.43
C SER A 46 0.56 14.44 5.26
N PHE A 47 1.03 13.35 4.66
CA PHE A 47 1.26 12.08 5.36
C PHE A 47 2.41 11.33 4.71
N VAL A 48 3.02 10.44 5.49
CA VAL A 48 4.10 9.56 5.05
C VAL A 48 3.66 8.69 3.87
N GLY A 49 4.42 8.73 2.78
CA GLY A 49 4.15 7.92 1.58
C GLY A 49 3.07 8.48 0.66
N LYS A 50 2.63 9.73 0.85
CA LYS A 50 1.66 10.42 -0.04
C LYS A 50 2.19 10.61 -1.47
N ASP A 51 3.49 10.78 -1.59
CA ASP A 51 4.23 10.87 -2.86
C ASP A 51 4.17 9.56 -3.66
N ILE A 52 4.14 8.42 -2.97
CA ILE A 52 4.03 7.08 -3.58
C ILE A 52 2.56 6.68 -3.75
N PHE A 53 1.76 6.82 -2.69
CA PHE A 53 0.33 6.52 -2.67
C PHE A 53 -0.49 7.78 -2.34
N PRO A 54 -0.75 8.65 -3.33
CA PRO A 54 -1.48 9.90 -3.10
C PRO A 54 -2.97 9.70 -2.77
N ASN A 55 -3.54 8.57 -3.16
CA ASN A 55 -4.96 8.24 -2.99
C ASN A 55 -5.18 6.71 -3.05
N PRO A 56 -6.35 6.19 -2.62
CA PRO A 56 -6.70 4.78 -2.73
C PRO A 56 -6.46 4.14 -4.10
N GLN A 57 -6.76 4.85 -5.18
CA GLN A 57 -6.66 4.35 -6.55
C GLN A 57 -5.21 4.07 -6.98
N SER A 58 -4.25 4.83 -6.45
CA SER A 58 -2.82 4.60 -6.72
C SER A 58 -2.34 3.22 -6.29
N ILE A 59 -2.97 2.62 -5.27
CA ILE A 59 -2.63 1.27 -4.78
C ILE A 59 -3.04 0.20 -5.78
N LEU A 60 -4.20 0.35 -6.44
CA LEU A 60 -4.63 -0.57 -7.49
C LEU A 60 -3.64 -0.58 -8.66
N LYS A 61 -3.15 0.61 -9.04
CA LYS A 61 -2.10 0.74 -10.06
C LYS A 61 -0.81 0.06 -9.62
N PHE A 62 -0.40 0.26 -8.37
CA PHE A 62 0.80 -0.34 -7.81
C PHE A 62 0.75 -1.87 -7.82
N TRP A 63 -0.36 -2.50 -7.45
CA TRP A 63 -0.51 -3.97 -7.46
C TRP A 63 -1.00 -4.57 -8.79
N GLY A 64 -1.02 -3.78 -9.87
CA GLY A 64 -1.64 -4.18 -11.15
C GLY A 64 -0.98 -5.36 -11.90
N ASP A 65 0.18 -5.83 -11.46
CA ASP A 65 0.85 -7.05 -11.95
C ASP A 65 0.41 -8.34 -11.22
N PHE A 66 -0.51 -8.20 -10.26
CA PHE A 66 -1.28 -9.27 -9.65
C PHE A 66 -2.72 -9.22 -10.15
N LYS A 67 -3.41 -10.36 -10.09
CA LYS A 67 -4.85 -10.40 -10.31
C LYS A 67 -5.55 -9.94 -9.03
N ILE A 68 -6.21 -8.79 -9.08
CA ILE A 68 -6.99 -8.30 -7.94
C ILE A 68 -8.29 -9.11 -7.83
N ILE A 69 -8.41 -9.90 -6.77
CA ILE A 69 -9.61 -10.71 -6.48
C ILE A 69 -10.65 -9.87 -5.76
N TYR A 70 -10.20 -9.06 -4.80
CA TYR A 70 -11.07 -8.22 -3.98
C TYR A 70 -10.42 -6.86 -3.72
N TYR A 71 -11.23 -5.81 -3.82
CA TYR A 71 -10.89 -4.44 -3.44
C TYR A 71 -12.03 -3.88 -2.59
N CYS A 72 -11.68 -3.30 -1.45
CA CYS A 72 -12.62 -2.60 -0.60
C CYS A 72 -12.02 -1.29 -0.10
N GLU A 73 -12.77 -0.22 -0.28
CA GLU A 73 -12.46 1.10 0.23
C GLU A 73 -13.51 1.47 1.28
N ILE A 74 -13.06 1.63 2.52
CA ILE A 74 -13.90 2.00 3.65
C ILE A 74 -13.61 3.47 3.98
N LYS A 75 -14.63 4.31 3.86
CA LYS A 75 -14.53 5.73 4.20
C LYS A 75 -15.03 5.99 5.62
N ASN A 76 -14.19 6.61 6.44
CA ASN A 76 -14.60 7.17 7.72
C ASN A 76 -15.07 8.62 7.51
N PHE A 77 -16.37 8.82 7.36
CA PHE A 77 -16.96 10.14 7.11
C PHE A 77 -16.70 11.17 8.21
N LYS A 78 -16.55 10.74 9.47
CA LYS A 78 -16.29 11.65 10.60
C LYS A 78 -14.87 12.21 10.57
N LYS A 79 -13.90 11.41 10.12
CA LYS A 79 -12.48 11.78 10.10
C LYS A 79 -11.97 12.14 8.70
N ASN A 80 -12.77 11.93 7.66
CA ASN A 80 -12.37 12.02 6.25
C ASN A 80 -11.14 11.15 5.92
N GLU A 81 -11.05 9.98 6.56
CA GLU A 81 -10.00 8.99 6.34
C GLU A 81 -10.51 7.87 5.45
N PHE A 82 -9.61 7.22 4.72
CA PHE A 82 -9.93 6.04 3.92
C PHE A 82 -9.11 4.85 4.41
N MET A 83 -9.66 3.66 4.26
CA MET A 83 -8.94 2.42 4.46
C MET A 83 -9.17 1.54 3.25
N VAL A 84 -8.08 1.06 2.68
CA VAL A 84 -8.10 0.19 1.51
C VAL A 84 -7.66 -1.20 1.92
N TRP A 85 -8.39 -2.20 1.45
CA TRP A 85 -8.03 -3.60 1.51
C TRP A 85 -7.97 -4.17 0.10
N ILE A 86 -6.91 -4.93 -0.18
CA ILE A 86 -6.71 -5.64 -1.44
C ILE A 86 -6.39 -7.10 -1.15
N LEU A 87 -7.14 -8.01 -1.76
CA LEU A 87 -6.74 -9.40 -1.93
C LEU A 87 -6.28 -9.58 -3.36
N GLY A 88 -5.01 -9.92 -3.55
CA GLY A 88 -4.44 -10.18 -4.86
C GLY A 88 -3.90 -11.60 -4.98
N GLU A 89 -3.87 -12.11 -6.22
CA GLU A 89 -3.36 -13.42 -6.59
C GLU A 89 -2.19 -13.27 -7.57
N LYS A 90 -1.12 -14.03 -7.36
CA LYS A 90 0.00 -14.09 -8.28
C LYS A 90 -0.45 -14.67 -9.62
N ILE A 91 -0.34 -13.85 -10.67
CA ILE A 91 -0.51 -14.27 -12.07
C ILE A 91 0.66 -15.20 -12.43
N PRO A 92 0.41 -16.30 -13.18
CA PRO A 92 1.44 -17.25 -13.62
C PRO A 92 2.65 -16.61 -14.30
#